data_AF-A0A3N5Z5C6-F1
#
_entry.id   AF-A0A3N5Z5C6-F1
#
_cell.length_a   1.000
_cell.length_b   1.000
_cell.length_c   1.000
_cell.angle_alpha   90.00
_cell.angle_beta   90.00
_cell.angle_gamma   90.00
#
_symmetry.space_group_name_H-M   'P 1'
#
loop_
_entity.id
_entity.type
_entity.pdbx_description
1 polymer ?
#
loop_
_entity_poly.entity_id
_entity_poly.type
_entity_poly.pdbx_seq_one_letter_code
_entity_poly.pdbx_strand_id
1 'polypeptide(L)'
;MPLVFGGAEILVRELLAQLKNRGFVADLVSLPFKWYPKEEILAHAAAWRLIDLSESNGQKIDLVIATKFPSYFVRHPKKVTWLVHQHRAAYDLCGTQYGDFDHVELDVGLRQRLIDLDRQMLAESQRVFTIGRVTSARLEKFNGISAPPLYHPPGWRRACGRALTATTCSRSAASSRSSVSTSPFAHWPPSRDRCAWSSSARVHNARTWSA
;
A
#
# COMPACT_ATOMS: atom_id res chain seq x y z
N MET A 1 5.96 16.22 -4.14
CA MET A 1 6.77 17.28 -3.51
C MET A 1 8.00 17.46 -4.37
N PRO A 2 8.13 18.57 -5.11
CA PRO A 2 9.38 18.89 -5.81
C PRO A 2 10.56 18.87 -4.81
N LEU A 3 11.75 18.48 -5.28
CA LEU A 3 13.01 18.43 -4.50
C LEU A 3 13.07 17.40 -3.35
N VAL A 4 12.02 16.61 -3.13
CA VAL A 4 12.00 15.55 -2.12
C VAL A 4 12.02 14.18 -2.80
N PHE A 5 12.94 13.32 -2.39
CA PHE A 5 13.01 11.92 -2.82
C PHE A 5 12.86 11.01 -1.61
N GLY A 6 11.74 10.30 -1.51
CA GLY A 6 11.43 9.42 -0.40
C GLY A 6 10.95 8.04 -0.83
N GLY A 7 10.59 7.21 0.16
CA GLY A 7 10.14 5.84 -0.08
C GLY A 7 8.91 5.74 -0.99
N ALA A 8 8.00 6.73 -0.94
CA ALA A 8 6.83 6.76 -1.82
C ALA A 8 7.23 7.01 -3.29
N GLU A 9 8.18 7.91 -3.54
CA GLU A 9 8.70 8.20 -4.88
C GLU A 9 9.44 6.99 -5.47
N ILE A 10 10.23 6.28 -4.65
CA ILE A 10 10.89 5.03 -5.05
C ILE A 10 9.86 3.98 -5.44
N LEU A 11 8.85 3.75 -4.58
CA LEU A 11 7.80 2.76 -4.80
C LEU A 11 7.07 2.99 -6.12
N VAL A 12 6.69 4.24 -6.42
CA VAL A 12 5.95 4.57 -7.65
C VAL A 12 6.84 4.42 -8.89
N ARG A 13 8.12 4.76 -8.81
CA ARG A 13 9.07 4.57 -9.91
C ARG A 13 9.35 3.09 -10.19
N GLU A 14 9.45 2.28 -9.15
CA GLU A 14 9.59 0.83 -9.30
C GLU A 14 8.33 0.22 -9.90
N LEU A 15 7.14 0.64 -9.46
CA LEU A 15 5.87 0.23 -10.09
C LEU A 15 5.88 0.54 -11.59
N LEU A 16 6.26 1.77 -11.98
CA LEU A 16 6.34 2.17 -13.38
C LEU A 16 7.31 1.28 -14.16
N ALA A 17 8.52 1.04 -13.64
CA ALA A 17 9.51 0.18 -14.26
C ALA A 17 8.98 -1.25 -14.44
N GLN A 18 8.32 -1.79 -13.43
CA GLN A 18 7.73 -3.13 -13.45
C GLN A 18 6.55 -3.25 -14.43
N LEU A 19 5.76 -2.20 -14.63
CA LEU A 19 4.73 -2.15 -15.65
C LEU A 19 5.34 -2.13 -17.06
N LYS A 20 6.34 -1.26 -17.30
CA LYS A 20 7.05 -1.20 -18.58
C LYS A 20 7.73 -2.52 -18.93
N ASN A 21 8.37 -3.18 -17.96
CA ASN A 21 9.01 -4.48 -18.13
C ASN A 21 8.02 -5.61 -18.49
N ARG A 22 6.73 -5.43 -18.20
CA ARG A 22 5.66 -6.37 -18.57
C ARG A 22 4.98 -6.01 -19.90
N GLY A 23 5.50 -5.00 -20.61
CA GLY A 23 5.00 -4.57 -21.92
C GLY A 23 3.88 -3.54 -21.88
N PHE A 24 3.56 -2.97 -20.71
CA PHE A 24 2.55 -1.91 -20.62
C PHE A 24 3.13 -0.55 -21.04
N VAL A 25 2.37 0.21 -21.83
CA VAL A 25 2.60 1.63 -22.04
C VAL A 25 2.08 2.36 -20.81
N ALA A 26 2.99 2.85 -19.98
CA ALA A 26 2.67 3.48 -18.71
C ALA A 26 3.54 4.72 -18.51
N ASP A 27 2.99 5.77 -17.93
CA ASP A 27 3.72 6.97 -17.56
C ASP A 27 3.33 7.47 -16.17
N LEU A 28 4.21 8.28 -15.59
CA LEU A 28 4.03 8.86 -14.27
C LEU A 28 3.53 10.30 -14.39
N VAL A 29 2.28 10.53 -13.96
CA VAL A 29 1.73 11.87 -13.78
C VAL A 29 2.01 12.33 -12.35
N SER A 30 2.52 13.54 -12.20
CA SER A 30 2.83 14.13 -10.89
C SER A 30 2.51 15.61 -10.90
N LEU A 31 1.75 16.06 -9.91
CA LEU A 31 1.52 17.48 -9.65
C LEU A 31 2.36 17.96 -8.47
N PRO A 32 2.88 19.20 -8.52
CA PRO A 32 3.37 19.86 -7.33
C PRO A 32 2.28 19.86 -6.25
N PHE A 33 2.66 19.45 -5.06
CA PHE A 33 1.83 19.52 -3.86
C PHE A 33 2.66 20.27 -2.83
N LYS A 34 2.01 21.16 -2.07
CA LYS A 34 2.58 21.84 -0.92
C LYS A 34 1.62 21.60 0.24
N TRP A 35 2.13 21.13 1.38
CA TRP A 35 1.29 20.82 2.54
C TRP A 35 1.00 22.04 3.41
N TYR A 36 1.58 23.20 3.06
CA TYR A 36 1.44 24.48 3.74
C TYR A 36 1.24 25.61 2.71
N PRO A 37 0.49 26.67 3.04
CA PRO A 37 -0.34 26.80 4.23
C PRO A 37 -1.56 25.84 4.15
N LYS A 38 -2.23 25.56 5.27
CA LYS A 38 -3.23 24.48 5.36
C LYS A 38 -4.45 24.73 4.46
N GLU A 39 -4.78 25.99 4.26
CA GLU A 39 -5.89 26.48 3.45
C GLU A 39 -5.75 26.02 1.99
N GLU A 40 -4.53 25.80 1.51
CA GLU A 40 -4.23 25.35 0.14
C GLU A 40 -4.35 23.83 -0.04
N ILE A 41 -4.49 23.04 1.03
CA ILE A 41 -4.53 21.57 0.94
C ILE A 41 -5.69 21.12 0.04
N LEU A 42 -6.86 21.75 0.19
CA LEU A 42 -8.04 21.42 -0.62
C LEU A 42 -7.90 21.91 -2.07
N ALA A 43 -7.24 23.04 -2.29
CA ALA A 43 -6.95 23.53 -3.65
C ALA A 43 -6.03 22.56 -4.40
N HIS A 44 -4.99 22.05 -3.74
CA HIS A 44 -4.12 21.02 -4.30
C HIS A 44 -4.85 19.69 -4.58
N ALA A 45 -5.84 19.33 -3.75
CA ALA A 45 -6.69 18.17 -4.00
C ALA A 45 -7.64 18.41 -5.19
N ALA A 46 -8.22 19.61 -5.29
CA ALA A 46 -9.08 20.01 -6.40
C ALA A 46 -8.33 20.06 -7.74
N ALA A 47 -7.04 20.41 -7.75
CA ALA A 47 -6.23 20.39 -8.97
C ALA A 47 -6.26 19.03 -9.69
N TRP A 48 -6.27 17.92 -8.95
CA TRP A 48 -6.39 16.58 -9.54
C TRP A 48 -7.77 16.28 -10.13
N ARG A 49 -8.82 16.98 -9.69
CA ARG A 49 -10.18 16.85 -10.24
C ARG A 49 -10.35 17.60 -11.55
N LEU A 50 -9.50 18.60 -11.81
CA LEU A 50 -9.53 19.44 -13.01
C LEU A 50 -8.76 18.83 -14.19
N ILE A 51 -7.91 17.84 -13.92
CA ILE A 51 -7.13 17.17 -14.97
C ILE A 51 -7.96 16.06 -15.60
N ASP A 52 -8.01 16.08 -16.92
CA ASP A 52 -8.54 14.98 -17.71
C ASP A 52 -7.43 13.99 -18.04
N LEU A 53 -7.57 12.76 -17.53
CA LEU A 53 -6.72 11.61 -17.88
C LEU A 53 -7.51 10.54 -18.61
N SER A 54 -8.56 10.90 -19.36
CA SER A 54 -9.28 9.96 -20.21
C SER A 54 -8.47 9.58 -21.46
N GLU A 55 -7.71 10.52 -22.02
CA GLU A 55 -6.91 10.36 -23.23
C GLU A 55 -5.60 11.16 -23.15
N SER A 56 -4.60 10.75 -23.92
CA SER A 56 -3.36 11.49 -24.15
C SER A 56 -2.87 11.24 -25.58
N ASN A 57 -2.58 12.32 -26.31
CA ASN A 57 -2.12 12.26 -27.70
C ASN A 57 -3.03 11.38 -28.61
N GLY A 58 -4.35 11.50 -28.46
CA GLY A 58 -5.34 10.71 -29.20
C GLY A 58 -5.42 9.24 -28.83
N GLN A 59 -4.72 8.81 -27.77
CA GLN A 59 -4.80 7.46 -27.23
C GLN A 59 -5.54 7.47 -25.90
N LYS A 60 -6.50 6.54 -25.76
CA LYS A 60 -7.23 6.36 -24.53
C LYS A 60 -6.32 5.84 -23.41
N ILE A 61 -6.46 6.41 -22.22
CA ILE A 61 -5.83 5.88 -21.02
C ILE A 61 -6.75 4.80 -20.45
N ASP A 62 -6.26 3.56 -20.43
CA ASP A 62 -7.08 2.43 -20.01
C ASP A 62 -7.19 2.27 -18.49
N LEU A 63 -6.26 2.82 -17.72
CA LEU A 63 -6.19 2.62 -16.28
C LEU A 63 -5.42 3.76 -15.63
N VAL A 64 -5.93 4.23 -14.48
CA VAL A 64 -5.19 5.14 -13.60
C VAL A 64 -4.95 4.44 -12.26
N ILE A 65 -3.68 4.35 -11.86
CA ILE A 65 -3.27 3.85 -10.53
C ILE A 65 -2.91 5.04 -9.64
N ALA A 66 -3.81 5.41 -8.73
CA ALA A 66 -3.57 6.46 -7.75
C ALA A 66 -2.89 5.91 -6.50
N THR A 67 -1.96 6.67 -5.90
CA THR A 67 -1.02 6.11 -4.92
C THR A 67 -0.97 6.83 -3.57
N LYS A 68 -1.28 8.11 -3.50
CA LYS A 68 -1.23 8.86 -2.23
C LYS A 68 -2.07 10.12 -2.31
N PHE A 69 -2.32 10.77 -1.18
CA PHE A 69 -2.90 12.12 -1.22
C PHE A 69 -1.95 13.09 -1.95
N PRO A 70 -2.44 13.94 -2.88
CA PRO A 70 -3.83 14.06 -3.35
C PRO A 70 -4.14 13.28 -4.66
N SER A 71 -3.26 12.41 -5.18
CA SER A 71 -3.45 11.78 -6.49
C SER A 71 -4.70 10.91 -6.65
N TYR A 72 -5.29 10.37 -5.57
CA TYR A 72 -6.56 9.62 -5.65
C TYR A 72 -7.80 10.51 -5.87
N PHE A 73 -7.64 11.83 -5.84
CA PHE A 73 -8.62 12.82 -6.33
C PHE A 73 -8.61 12.92 -7.86
N VAL A 74 -8.01 12.00 -8.62
CA VAL A 74 -8.08 11.99 -10.09
C VAL A 74 -9.33 11.27 -10.61
N ARG A 75 -10.03 11.84 -11.61
CA ARG A 75 -11.27 11.22 -12.15
C ARG A 75 -10.89 10.28 -13.27
N HIS A 76 -11.28 9.02 -13.15
CA HIS A 76 -11.09 8.06 -14.23
C HIS A 76 -12.10 6.91 -14.10
N PRO A 77 -12.77 6.47 -15.18
CA PRO A 77 -13.73 5.37 -15.12
C PRO A 77 -13.10 4.05 -14.66
N LYS A 78 -11.80 3.87 -14.95
CA LYS A 78 -10.98 2.75 -14.49
C LYS A 78 -9.91 3.24 -13.53
N LYS A 79 -10.34 3.71 -12.36
CA LYS A 79 -9.43 4.12 -11.27
C LYS A 79 -9.18 2.95 -10.32
N VAL A 80 -7.92 2.65 -10.04
CA VAL A 80 -7.50 1.74 -8.98
C VAL A 80 -6.60 2.52 -8.02
N THR A 81 -6.77 2.33 -6.72
CA THR A 81 -5.90 2.96 -5.73
C THR A 81 -4.99 1.92 -5.07
N TRP A 82 -3.68 2.18 -5.08
CA TRP A 82 -2.72 1.49 -4.23
C TRP A 82 -2.18 2.47 -3.19
N LEU A 83 -2.90 2.58 -2.08
CA LEU A 83 -2.74 3.63 -1.10
C LEU A 83 -1.47 3.45 -0.26
N VAL A 84 -0.50 4.32 -0.50
CA VAL A 84 0.71 4.50 0.31
C VAL A 84 0.35 5.23 1.60
N HIS A 85 -0.24 6.43 1.49
CA HIS A 85 -0.72 7.20 2.63
C HIS A 85 -1.80 8.23 2.25
N GLN A 86 -2.71 8.53 3.19
CA GLN A 86 -3.54 9.74 3.17
C GLN A 86 -2.69 10.98 3.53
N HIS A 87 -3.31 12.15 3.71
CA HIS A 87 -2.63 13.33 4.22
C HIS A 87 -2.23 13.14 5.70
N ARG A 88 -1.02 12.64 5.96
CA ARG A 88 -0.60 12.13 7.28
C ARG A 88 -0.85 13.09 8.44
N ALA A 89 -0.73 14.41 8.25
CA ALA A 89 -0.96 15.39 9.31
C ALA A 89 -2.40 15.36 9.85
N ALA A 90 -3.40 15.14 8.99
CA ALA A 90 -4.80 15.04 9.39
C ALA A 90 -5.14 13.71 10.08
N TYR A 91 -4.28 12.70 10.00
CA TYR A 91 -4.55 11.35 10.51
C TYR A 91 -3.55 10.91 11.58
N ASP A 92 -2.31 10.63 11.19
CA ASP A 92 -1.28 10.04 12.07
C ASP A 92 -0.77 11.04 13.11
N LEU A 93 -0.74 12.33 12.76
CA LEU A 93 -0.07 13.36 13.56
C LEU A 93 -1.06 14.28 14.29
N CYS A 94 -2.35 14.19 13.99
CA CYS A 94 -3.38 15.01 14.63
C CYS A 94 -3.38 14.77 16.15
N GLY A 95 -3.27 15.86 16.94
CA GLY A 95 -3.19 15.78 18.40
C GLY A 95 -1.85 15.27 18.95
N THR A 96 -0.80 15.21 18.11
CA THR A 96 0.58 14.94 18.54
C THR A 96 1.42 16.21 18.43
N GLN A 97 2.53 16.29 19.17
CA GLN A 97 3.50 17.40 19.08
C GLN A 97 4.13 17.60 17.69
N TYR A 98 3.92 16.65 16.76
CA TYR A 98 4.46 16.67 15.40
C TYR A 98 3.39 16.96 14.34
N GLY A 99 2.14 17.20 14.74
CA GLY A 99 1.05 17.50 13.83
C GLY A 99 0.81 18.99 13.74
N ASP A 100 0.63 19.49 12.53
CA ASP A 100 0.18 20.87 12.35
C ASP A 100 -1.33 21.00 12.62
N PHE A 101 -2.10 19.92 12.74
CA PHE A 101 -3.52 19.98 13.11
C PHE A 101 -3.68 20.01 14.63
N ASP A 102 -4.06 21.18 15.15
CA ASP A 102 -4.34 21.44 16.56
C ASP A 102 -5.85 21.35 16.85
N HIS A 103 -6.22 21.43 18.13
CA HIS A 103 -7.63 21.45 18.58
C HIS A 103 -8.31 22.81 18.38
N VAL A 104 -7.98 23.54 17.31
CA VAL A 104 -8.65 24.80 16.93
C VAL A 104 -9.80 24.49 15.97
N GLU A 105 -10.92 25.20 16.07
CA GLU A 105 -12.16 24.94 15.32
C GLU A 105 -11.94 24.86 13.79
N LEU A 106 -11.07 25.72 13.24
CA LEU A 106 -10.67 25.73 11.84
C LEU A 106 -10.03 24.39 11.42
N ASP A 107 -9.12 23.87 12.25
CA ASP A 107 -8.40 22.62 12.00
C ASP A 107 -9.34 21.41 12.12
N VAL A 108 -10.30 21.44 13.05
CA VAL A 108 -11.33 20.40 13.19
C VAL A 108 -12.23 20.36 11.94
N GLY A 109 -12.69 21.52 11.47
CA GLY A 109 -13.52 21.63 10.28
C GLY A 109 -12.79 21.16 9.01
N LEU A 110 -11.56 21.64 8.79
CA LEU A 110 -10.74 21.24 7.66
C LEU A 110 -10.43 19.73 7.68
N ARG A 111 -10.10 19.19 8.85
CA ARG A 111 -9.83 17.76 9.02
C ARG A 111 -11.05 16.91 8.70
N GLN A 112 -12.22 17.27 9.24
CA GLN A 112 -13.45 16.54 8.96
C GLN A 112 -13.76 16.58 7.46
N ARG A 113 -13.64 17.75 6.83
CA ARG A 113 -13.83 17.91 5.39
C ARG A 113 -12.87 17.05 4.58
N LEU A 114 -11.60 16.96 4.98
CA LEU A 114 -10.61 16.09 4.34
C LEU A 114 -10.97 14.61 4.46
N ILE A 115 -11.41 14.15 5.64
CA ILE A 115 -11.81 12.75 5.85
C ILE A 115 -13.01 12.38 4.97
N ASP A 116 -14.00 13.27 4.90
CA ASP A 116 -15.21 13.05 4.11
C ASP A 116 -14.90 13.02 2.61
N LEU A 117 -14.05 13.95 2.14
CA LEU A 117 -13.58 13.94 0.77
C LEU A 117 -12.75 12.68 0.48
N ASP A 118 -11.78 12.33 1.32
CA ASP A 118 -10.97 11.12 1.15
C ASP A 118 -11.85 9.87 1.03
N ARG A 119 -12.90 9.74 1.86
CA ARG A 119 -13.89 8.66 1.75
C ARG A 119 -14.54 8.64 0.37
N GLN A 120 -15.08 9.78 -0.06
CA GLN A 120 -15.76 9.89 -1.37
C GLN A 120 -14.81 9.58 -2.53
N MET A 121 -13.62 10.17 -2.55
CA MET A 121 -12.67 10.02 -3.65
C MET A 121 -12.11 8.61 -3.72
N LEU A 122 -11.89 7.93 -2.59
CA LEU A 122 -11.44 6.55 -2.56
C LEU A 122 -12.57 5.57 -2.94
N ALA A 123 -13.82 5.87 -2.62
CA ALA A 123 -14.98 5.07 -3.01
C ALA A 123 -15.25 5.09 -4.53
N GLU A 124 -14.78 6.11 -5.25
CA GLU A 124 -14.81 6.15 -6.72
C GLU A 124 -13.85 5.14 -7.37
N SER A 125 -12.89 4.57 -6.62
CA SER A 125 -11.96 3.58 -7.17
C SER A 125 -12.66 2.23 -7.33
N GLN A 126 -12.45 1.57 -8.48
CA GLN A 126 -12.94 0.22 -8.71
C GLN A 126 -12.38 -0.78 -7.71
N ARG A 127 -11.13 -0.56 -7.27
CA ARG A 127 -10.43 -1.33 -6.24
C ARG A 127 -9.52 -0.43 -5.43
N VAL A 128 -9.42 -0.72 -4.14
CA VAL A 128 -8.47 -0.09 -3.23
C VAL A 128 -7.60 -1.17 -2.60
N PHE A 129 -6.29 -0.98 -2.70
CA PHE A 129 -5.26 -1.74 -2.02
C PHE A 129 -4.47 -0.80 -1.13
N THR A 130 -3.82 -1.33 -0.11
CA THR A 130 -2.98 -0.53 0.80
C THR A 130 -1.57 -1.12 0.86
N ILE A 131 -0.56 -0.31 1.13
CA ILE A 131 0.84 -0.81 1.19
C ILE A 131 1.14 -1.73 2.39
N GLY A 132 0.21 -1.86 3.33
CA GLY A 132 0.37 -2.70 4.52
C GLY A 132 -0.77 -2.51 5.52
N ARG A 133 -0.82 -3.41 6.51
CA ARG A 133 -1.91 -3.52 7.51
C ARG A 133 -2.17 -2.24 8.29
N VAL A 134 -1.14 -1.45 8.60
CA VAL A 134 -1.28 -0.17 9.33
C VAL A 134 -2.12 0.81 8.50
N THR A 135 -1.81 0.94 7.21
CA THR A 135 -2.58 1.78 6.29
C THR A 135 -4.00 1.23 6.09
N SER A 136 -4.18 -0.10 6.02
CA SER A 136 -5.51 -0.73 5.96
C SER A 136 -6.36 -0.39 7.19
N ALA A 137 -5.80 -0.55 8.39
CA ALA A 137 -6.50 -0.27 9.63
C ALA A 137 -6.87 1.21 9.76
N ARG A 138 -5.99 2.12 9.33
CA ARG A 138 -6.28 3.56 9.29
C ARG A 138 -7.39 3.88 8.32
N LEU A 139 -7.35 3.32 7.11
CA LEU A 139 -8.37 3.52 6.08
C LEU A 139 -9.75 3.05 6.55
N GLU A 140 -9.82 1.86 7.17
CA GLU A 140 -11.05 1.34 7.78
C GLU A 140 -11.57 2.28 8.88
N LYS A 141 -10.69 2.65 9.83
CA LYS A 141 -11.05 3.46 11.00
C LYS A 141 -11.64 4.82 10.63
N PHE A 142 -11.03 5.54 9.69
CA PHE A 142 -11.41 6.92 9.41
C PHE A 142 -12.32 7.06 8.19
N ASN A 143 -12.06 6.27 7.14
CA ASN A 143 -12.79 6.39 5.89
C ASN A 143 -13.88 5.31 5.75
N GLY A 144 -13.88 4.25 6.58
CA GLY A 144 -14.87 3.16 6.49
C GLY A 144 -14.68 2.27 5.26
N ILE A 145 -13.46 2.20 4.73
CA ILE A 145 -13.15 1.46 3.49
C ILE A 145 -12.23 0.29 3.82
N SER A 146 -12.76 -0.93 3.61
CA SER A 146 -12.00 -2.16 3.78
C SER A 146 -11.18 -2.45 2.54
N ALA A 147 -9.84 -2.47 2.70
CA ALA A 147 -8.91 -2.67 1.59
C ALA A 147 -7.81 -3.67 1.99
N PRO A 148 -7.58 -4.73 1.20
CA PRO A 148 -6.53 -5.70 1.51
C PRO A 148 -5.13 -5.05 1.38
N PRO A 149 -4.17 -5.44 2.23
CA PRO A 149 -2.79 -5.04 2.06
C PRO A 149 -2.19 -5.74 0.85
N LEU A 150 -1.65 -4.95 -0.08
CA LEU A 150 -0.78 -5.36 -1.17
C LEU A 150 0.60 -4.78 -0.89
N TYR A 151 1.47 -5.60 -0.31
CA TYR A 151 2.81 -5.17 0.07
C TYR A 151 3.66 -4.87 -1.15
N HIS A 152 4.47 -3.82 -1.06
CA HIS A 152 5.53 -3.58 -2.02
C HIS A 152 6.72 -4.49 -1.70
N PRO A 153 7.44 -4.99 -2.72
CA PRO A 153 8.66 -5.75 -2.48
C PRO A 153 9.67 -4.88 -1.71
N PRO A 154 10.45 -5.46 -0.77
CA PRO A 154 11.49 -4.72 -0.08
C PRO A 154 12.47 -4.16 -1.11
N GLY A 155 12.77 -2.87 -1.03
CA GLY A 155 13.69 -2.18 -1.93
C GLY A 155 15.13 -2.59 -1.70
N TRP A 156 15.50 -3.82 -2.08
CA TRP A 156 16.89 -4.24 -2.22
C TRP A 156 17.04 -5.31 -3.33
N ARG A 157 17.42 -4.85 -4.52
CA ARG A 157 18.39 -5.52 -5.41
C ARG A 157 18.78 -4.58 -6.56
N ARG A 158 19.71 -3.65 -6.30
CA ARG A 158 20.75 -3.42 -7.32
C ARG A 158 21.64 -4.66 -7.23
N ALA A 159 21.67 -5.45 -8.29
CA ALA A 159 22.61 -6.54 -8.44
C ALA A 159 24.03 -5.95 -8.40
N CYS A 160 24.66 -5.96 -7.23
CA CYS A 160 26.11 -6.01 -7.17
C CYS A 160 26.50 -7.43 -7.56
N GLY A 161 27.33 -7.54 -8.60
CA GLY A 161 27.74 -8.82 -9.17
C GLY A 161 28.35 -9.75 -8.14
N ARG A 162 28.17 -11.06 -8.37
CA ARG A 162 28.91 -12.19 -7.77
C ARG A 162 29.24 -12.05 -6.28
N ALA A 163 28.42 -12.68 -5.45
CA ALA A 163 28.93 -13.67 -4.49
C ALA A 163 27.75 -14.46 -3.93
N LEU A 164 27.78 -15.77 -4.18
CA LEU A 164 27.22 -16.76 -3.27
C LEU A 164 27.79 -16.50 -1.88
N THR A 165 26.94 -16.33 -0.89
CA THR A 165 27.17 -16.87 0.45
C THR A 165 25.85 -16.83 1.21
N ALA A 166 25.26 -18.02 1.35
CA ALA A 166 24.34 -18.33 2.43
C ALA A 166 25.11 -18.24 3.75
N THR A 167 24.55 -17.58 4.76
CA THR A 167 25.12 -17.57 6.11
C THR A 167 24.24 -18.41 7.04
N THR A 168 24.69 -19.67 7.13
CA THR A 168 24.75 -20.56 8.30
C THR A 168 23.48 -20.89 9.08
N CYS A 169 22.99 -22.10 8.81
CA CYS A 169 22.36 -23.00 9.77
C CYS A 169 23.47 -23.80 10.50
N SER A 170 23.42 -23.91 11.83
CA SER A 170 24.31 -24.78 12.60
C SER A 170 23.80 -26.24 12.63
N ARG A 171 24.71 -27.16 12.28
CA ARG A 171 24.64 -28.65 12.33
C ARG A 171 24.45 -29.18 13.76
N SER A 172 24.05 -30.41 14.07
CA SER A 172 23.59 -31.68 13.44
C SER A 172 23.27 -32.61 14.63
N ALA A 173 22.36 -33.58 14.61
CA ALA A 173 22.44 -34.92 14.01
C ALA A 173 21.19 -35.70 14.52
N ALA A 174 20.65 -36.79 13.97
CA ALA A 174 21.14 -37.78 13.02
C ALA A 174 19.95 -38.58 12.43
N SER A 175 20.18 -39.18 11.26
CA SER A 175 19.58 -40.44 10.76
C SER A 175 18.10 -40.41 10.36
N SER A 176 17.64 -41.00 9.26
CA SER A 176 18.22 -41.92 8.28
C SER A 176 17.29 -41.98 7.05
N ARG A 177 17.87 -42.28 5.87
CA ARG A 177 17.38 -43.13 4.74
C ARG A 177 15.93 -42.91 4.25
N SER A 178 15.56 -42.96 2.97
CA SER A 178 16.19 -43.10 1.65
C SER A 178 15.00 -43.36 0.71
N SER A 179 14.85 -42.65 -0.42
CA SER A 179 14.48 -43.25 -1.71
C SER A 179 14.17 -42.19 -2.76
N VAL A 180 14.68 -42.50 -3.95
CA VAL A 180 14.63 -41.81 -5.24
C VAL A 180 13.23 -41.92 -5.87
N SER A 181 12.78 -40.89 -6.59
CA SER A 181 11.93 -41.06 -7.80
C SER A 181 11.88 -39.75 -8.63
N THR A 182 11.73 -39.93 -9.93
CA THR A 182 12.06 -39.09 -11.10
C THR A 182 10.98 -38.08 -11.57
N SER A 183 11.43 -36.93 -12.12
CA SER A 183 10.99 -36.08 -13.28
C SER A 183 9.58 -36.22 -13.93
N PRO A 184 9.10 -35.36 -14.88
CA PRO A 184 9.27 -33.90 -15.17
C PRO A 184 7.91 -33.17 -15.53
N PHE A 185 7.94 -31.85 -15.79
CA PHE A 185 6.83 -30.99 -16.35
C PHE A 185 5.54 -30.93 -15.47
N ALA A 186 4.64 -29.95 -15.51
CA ALA A 186 4.54 -28.56 -15.93
C ALA A 186 3.09 -28.14 -15.57
N HIS A 187 2.78 -26.86 -15.78
CA HIS A 187 1.41 -26.33 -15.92
C HIS A 187 0.58 -26.12 -14.63
N TRP A 188 0.56 -24.85 -14.20
CA TRP A 188 -0.58 -24.18 -13.54
C TRP A 188 -1.88 -24.38 -14.36
N PRO A 189 -3.14 -24.49 -13.83
CA PRO A 189 -3.77 -23.95 -12.59
C PRO A 189 -4.58 -25.04 -11.81
N PRO A 190 -5.54 -24.78 -10.87
CA PRO A 190 -5.96 -23.57 -10.16
C PRO A 190 -5.99 -23.71 -8.62
N SER A 191 -6.33 -22.59 -7.97
CA SER A 191 -6.63 -22.38 -6.55
C SER A 191 -7.44 -23.47 -5.84
N ARG A 192 -7.00 -23.83 -4.61
CA ARG A 192 -7.85 -24.12 -3.44
C ARG A 192 -6.99 -24.43 -2.20
N ASP A 193 -6.87 -23.46 -1.31
CA ASP A 193 -6.69 -23.66 0.13
C ASP A 193 -7.60 -22.59 0.77
N ARG A 194 -8.77 -22.83 1.38
CA ARG A 194 -9.15 -23.81 2.41
C ARG A 194 -8.15 -23.92 3.57
N CYS A 195 -7.96 -22.80 4.26
CA CYS A 195 -7.62 -22.87 5.68
C CYS A 195 -8.87 -23.22 6.48
N ALA A 196 -9.04 -24.51 6.74
CA ALA A 196 -9.94 -25.01 7.78
C ALA A 196 -9.42 -24.58 9.15
N TRP A 197 -10.29 -23.96 9.95
CA TRP A 197 -10.13 -23.91 11.39
C TRP A 197 -10.39 -25.31 11.95
N SER A 198 -9.50 -25.80 12.81
CA SER A 198 -9.84 -26.88 13.74
C SER A 198 -9.47 -26.48 15.15
N SER A 199 -10.48 -26.48 16.00
CA SER A 199 -10.44 -26.32 17.44
C SER A 199 -10.62 -27.69 18.09
N SER A 200 -9.77 -28.03 19.06
CA SER A 200 -9.99 -28.94 20.21
C SER A 200 -8.62 -29.21 20.86
N ALA A 201 -8.28 -28.59 22.00
CA ALA A 201 -8.67 -28.94 23.36
C ALA A 201 -8.17 -30.31 23.84
N ARG A 202 -7.17 -30.32 24.74
CA ARG A 202 -7.24 -31.12 25.96
C ARG A 202 -6.28 -30.67 27.07
N VAL A 203 -6.88 -30.68 28.25
CA VAL A 203 -6.39 -30.43 29.61
C VAL A 203 -5.34 -31.44 30.02
N HIS A 204 -4.31 -31.03 30.77
CA HIS A 204 -3.78 -31.83 31.88
C HIS A 204 -3.24 -30.97 33.04
N ASN A 205 -3.51 -31.51 34.23
CA ASN A 205 -3.42 -30.95 35.58
C ASN A 205 -2.04 -31.24 36.20
N ALA A 206 -1.53 -30.32 37.02
CA ALA A 206 -0.72 -30.54 38.24
C ALA A 206 -0.45 -29.15 38.86
N ARG A 207 -1.10 -28.67 39.94
CA ARG A 207 -0.88 -28.99 41.39
C ARG A 207 0.62 -29.17 41.68
N THR A 208 1.31 -28.41 42.54
CA THR A 208 1.01 -27.90 43.90
C THR A 208 1.94 -26.71 44.27
N TRP A 209 1.47 -25.66 44.99
CA TRP A 209 1.78 -25.24 46.40
C TRP A 209 3.28 -25.35 46.80
N SER A 210 3.99 -24.47 47.51
CA SER A 210 3.84 -23.29 48.41
C SER A 210 5.28 -22.74 48.61
N ALA A 211 5.65 -21.62 49.22
CA ALA A 211 5.07 -20.59 50.08
C ALA A 211 5.86 -19.28 49.83
#